data_AF-A0A9E5P1B4-F1
#
_entry.id   AF-A0A9E5P1B4-F1
#
_cell.length_a   1.000
_cell.length_b   1.000
_cell.length_c   1.000
_cell.angle_alpha   90.00
_cell.angle_beta   90.00
_cell.angle_gamma   90.00
#
_symmetry.space_group_name_H-M   'P 1'
#
loop_
_entity.id
_entity.type
_entity.pdbx_description
1 polymer ?
#
loop_
_entity_poly.entity_id
_entity_poly.type
_entity_poly.pdbx_seq_one_letter_code
_entity_poly.pdbx_strand_id
1 'polypeptide(L)'
;MMQLQDRKWYLILAMALVLTSVGFRTWAEEKQPSEAKVAEVNGAVITQKDFENEMRRVERMFSKRGKPLSDSQVSEVKKEVLESLINRELLYQESAKENVDIAQATVDERLSKLKKRFADEAEFQRALSQMNLSEMSLKAQLKREMAIQQLIDEKIAGKVSVSDEESKTYY
;
A
#
# COMPACT_ATOMS: atom_id res chain seq x y z
N MET A 1 -24.37 -31.27 -66.51
CA MET A 1 -23.04 -31.67 -67.04
C MET A 1 -22.13 -30.47 -66.84
N MET A 2 -21.13 -30.58 -65.94
CA MET A 2 -19.70 -30.73 -66.29
C MET A 2 -19.11 -29.42 -66.84
N GLN A 3 -18.03 -28.81 -66.37
CA GLN A 3 -17.03 -28.96 -65.29
C GLN A 3 -16.22 -27.64 -65.34
N LEU A 4 -15.13 -27.54 -64.55
CA LEU A 4 -14.03 -26.57 -64.66
C LEU A 4 -14.25 -25.26 -63.87
N GLN A 5 -13.97 -25.18 -62.56
CA GLN A 5 -12.67 -25.40 -61.91
C GLN A 5 -11.57 -24.65 -62.66
N ASP A 6 -11.29 -23.38 -62.28
CA ASP A 6 -9.99 -22.68 -62.46
C ASP A 6 -9.99 -21.20 -61.98
N ARG A 7 -10.62 -20.89 -60.83
CA ARG A 7 -10.56 -19.51 -60.26
C ARG A 7 -10.34 -19.47 -58.75
N LYS A 8 -9.73 -20.52 -58.17
CA LYS A 8 -9.49 -20.64 -56.73
C LYS A 8 -8.04 -20.37 -56.28
N TRP A 9 -7.14 -19.97 -57.19
CA TRP A 9 -5.77 -19.57 -56.81
C TRP A 9 -5.62 -18.07 -56.53
N TYR A 10 -6.45 -17.22 -57.12
CA TYR A 10 -6.45 -15.78 -56.80
C TYR A 10 -7.00 -15.47 -55.40
N LEU A 11 -7.86 -16.32 -54.84
CA LEU A 11 -8.42 -16.14 -53.49
C LEU A 11 -7.43 -16.51 -52.38
N ILE A 12 -6.44 -17.38 -52.66
CA ILE A 12 -5.39 -17.72 -51.68
C ILE A 12 -4.30 -16.64 -51.67
N LEU A 13 -4.06 -15.95 -52.81
CA LEU A 13 -3.07 -14.88 -52.91
C LEU A 13 -3.56 -13.53 -52.33
N ALA A 14 -4.89 -13.33 -52.24
CA ALA A 14 -5.47 -12.17 -51.56
C ALA A 14 -5.55 -12.32 -50.02
N MET A 15 -5.38 -13.53 -49.48
CA MET A 15 -5.42 -13.82 -48.04
C MET A 15 -4.03 -13.80 -47.37
N ALA A 16 -3.00 -13.31 -48.07
CA ALA A 16 -1.63 -13.19 -47.57
C ALA A 16 -1.18 -11.73 -47.34
N LEU A 17 -2.03 -10.73 -47.63
CA LEU A 17 -1.70 -9.30 -47.49
C LEU A 17 -2.47 -8.56 -46.38
N VAL A 18 -3.25 -9.27 -45.55
CA VAL A 18 -3.96 -8.69 -44.39
C VAL A 18 -3.28 -9.04 -43.06
N LEU A 19 -2.09 -9.67 -43.12
CA LEU A 19 -1.40 -10.25 -41.95
C LEU A 19 -0.29 -9.37 -41.33
N THR A 20 -0.25 -8.06 -41.60
CA THR A 20 0.82 -7.18 -41.07
C THR A 20 0.35 -5.85 -40.45
N SER A 21 -0.91 -5.73 -40.01
CA SER A 21 -1.37 -4.49 -39.38
C SER A 21 -2.44 -4.64 -38.28
N VAL A 22 -2.41 -5.73 -37.51
CA VAL A 22 -2.83 -5.63 -36.11
C VAL A 22 -1.56 -5.39 -35.32
N GLY A 23 -1.22 -4.11 -35.23
CA GLY A 23 -0.07 -3.64 -34.48
C GLY A 23 -0.06 -4.31 -33.12
N PHE A 24 1.04 -4.99 -32.85
CA PHE A 24 1.56 -5.14 -31.51
C PHE A 24 1.40 -3.78 -30.85
N ARG A 25 0.35 -3.62 -30.03
CA ARG A 25 0.37 -2.61 -28.99
C ARG A 25 1.49 -3.08 -28.10
N THR A 26 2.70 -2.62 -28.40
CA THR A 26 3.73 -2.44 -27.40
C THR A 26 3.03 -1.65 -26.32
N TRP A 27 2.55 -2.37 -25.31
CA TRP A 27 2.29 -1.82 -24.00
C TRP A 27 3.61 -1.17 -23.66
N ALA A 28 3.68 0.14 -23.90
CA ALA A 28 4.66 0.97 -23.27
C ALA A 28 4.35 0.75 -21.80
N GLU A 29 5.19 -0.04 -21.15
CA GLU A 29 5.31 -0.04 -19.72
C GLU A 29 5.73 1.39 -19.39
N GLU A 30 4.72 2.23 -19.20
CA GLU A 30 4.84 3.58 -18.74
C GLU A 30 5.52 3.45 -17.39
N LYS A 31 6.85 3.50 -17.41
CA LYS A 31 7.68 3.69 -16.23
C LYS A 31 7.14 4.95 -15.59
N GLN A 32 6.20 4.74 -14.66
CA GLN A 32 5.72 5.75 -13.73
C GLN A 32 6.95 6.56 -13.31
N PRO A 33 6.86 7.90 -13.31
CA PRO A 33 7.99 8.73 -12.91
C PRO A 33 8.53 8.15 -11.61
N SER A 34 9.75 7.62 -11.66
CA SER A 34 10.25 6.80 -10.57
C SER A 34 10.37 7.71 -9.37
N GLU A 35 9.39 7.66 -8.48
CA GLU A 35 9.47 8.32 -7.18
C GLU A 35 10.80 7.84 -6.57
N ALA A 36 11.62 8.80 -6.11
CA ALA A 36 12.97 8.48 -5.64
C ALA A 36 12.90 7.35 -4.60
N LYS A 37 13.64 6.26 -4.82
CA LYS A 37 13.60 5.05 -3.99
C LYS A 37 14.53 5.21 -2.79
N VAL A 38 14.04 4.89 -1.59
CA VAL A 38 14.87 4.87 -0.36
C VAL A 38 15.22 3.46 0.10
N ALA A 39 14.34 2.49 -0.16
CA ALA A 39 14.57 1.07 0.15
C ALA A 39 13.71 0.17 -0.75
N GLU A 40 14.01 -1.13 -0.75
CA GLU A 40 13.19 -2.16 -1.38
C GLU A 40 13.10 -3.39 -0.46
N VAL A 41 11.90 -3.93 -0.32
CA VAL A 41 11.57 -5.07 0.54
C VAL A 41 10.90 -6.14 -0.32
N ASN A 42 11.63 -7.19 -0.69
CA ASN A 42 11.13 -8.29 -1.54
C ASN A 42 10.42 -7.81 -2.83
N GLY A 43 10.96 -6.80 -3.51
CA GLY A 43 10.36 -6.22 -4.72
C GLY A 43 9.40 -5.04 -4.48
N ALA A 44 8.96 -4.81 -3.23
CA ALA A 44 8.16 -3.63 -2.88
C ALA A 44 9.06 -2.42 -2.62
N VAL A 45 8.84 -1.33 -3.34
CA VAL A 45 9.64 -0.10 -3.19
C VAL A 45 9.08 0.77 -2.07
N ILE A 46 9.95 1.19 -1.15
CA ILE A 46 9.65 2.28 -0.21
C ILE A 46 10.17 3.57 -0.85
N THR A 47 9.27 4.52 -1.07
CA THR A 47 9.57 5.77 -1.77
C THR A 47 10.08 6.84 -0.81
N GLN A 48 10.78 7.83 -1.34
CA GLN A 48 11.19 9.05 -0.65
C GLN A 48 9.97 9.79 -0.08
N LYS A 49 8.85 9.76 -0.80
CA LYS A 49 7.60 10.37 -0.37
C LYS A 49 7.03 9.67 0.88
N ASP A 50 7.06 8.34 0.92
CA ASP A 50 6.65 7.57 2.10
C ASP A 50 7.51 7.92 3.30
N PHE A 51 8.83 7.95 3.11
CA PHE A 51 9.80 8.32 4.12
C PHE A 51 9.56 9.74 4.67
N GLU A 52 9.37 10.72 3.80
CA GLU A 52 9.11 12.09 4.22
C GLU A 52 7.75 12.28 4.91
N ASN A 53 6.72 11.57 4.46
CA ASN A 53 5.41 11.57 5.10
C ASN A 53 5.50 11.03 6.54
N GLU A 54 6.25 9.95 6.70
CA GLU A 54 6.53 9.31 7.99
C GLU A 54 7.34 10.24 8.90
N MET A 55 8.44 10.82 8.41
CA MET A 55 9.24 11.81 9.13
C MET A 55 8.40 13.01 9.60
N ARG A 56 7.58 13.59 8.71
CA ARG A 56 6.68 14.69 9.08
C ARG A 56 5.68 14.27 10.17
N ARG A 57 5.22 13.02 10.18
CA ARG A 57 4.33 12.52 11.23
C ARG A 57 5.05 12.44 12.57
N VAL A 58 6.27 11.91 12.58
CA VAL A 58 7.10 11.80 13.79
C VAL A 58 7.44 13.20 14.32
N GLU A 59 7.90 14.12 13.48
CA GLU A 59 8.18 15.51 13.87
C GLU A 59 6.98 16.17 14.54
N ARG A 60 5.77 16.07 13.94
CA ARG A 60 4.55 16.60 14.55
C ARG A 60 4.24 15.96 15.91
N MET A 61 4.54 14.67 16.09
CA MET A 61 4.35 14.00 17.38
C MET A 61 5.29 14.59 18.45
N PHE A 62 6.56 14.81 18.11
CA PHE A 62 7.55 15.44 18.99
C PHE A 62 7.17 16.89 19.33
N SER A 63 6.79 17.69 18.33
CA SER A 63 6.31 19.06 18.54
C SER A 63 5.08 19.13 19.44
N LYS A 64 4.10 18.22 19.26
CA LYS A 64 2.90 18.15 20.12
C LYS A 64 3.21 17.79 21.56
N ARG A 65 4.33 17.11 21.83
CA ARG A 65 4.82 16.80 23.19
C ARG A 65 5.64 17.94 23.80
N GLY A 66 5.75 19.09 23.12
CA GLY A 66 6.53 20.24 23.57
C GLY A 66 8.05 20.05 23.48
N LYS A 67 8.51 19.01 22.79
CA LYS A 67 9.93 18.69 22.62
C LYS A 67 10.21 18.39 21.14
N PRO A 68 10.42 19.41 20.30
CA PRO A 68 10.85 19.20 18.91
C PRO A 68 12.14 18.40 18.84
N LEU A 69 12.37 17.71 17.72
CA LEU A 69 13.60 16.97 17.49
C LEU A 69 14.81 17.93 17.44
N SER A 70 15.87 17.60 18.17
CA SER A 70 17.16 18.31 18.03
C SER A 70 17.93 17.78 16.83
N ASP A 71 18.83 18.60 16.27
CA ASP A 71 19.67 18.22 15.12
C ASP A 71 20.46 16.92 15.37
N SER A 72 20.90 16.70 16.62
CA SER A 72 21.58 15.48 17.04
C SER A 72 20.70 14.23 17.01
N GLN A 73 19.38 14.37 17.14
CA GLN A 73 18.42 13.25 17.12
C GLN A 73 17.93 12.93 15.71
N VAL A 74 17.93 13.92 14.80
CA VAL A 74 17.37 13.77 13.45
C VAL A 74 17.97 12.56 12.71
N SER A 75 19.28 12.34 12.80
CA SER A 75 19.90 11.21 12.10
C SER A 75 19.44 9.85 12.61
N GLU A 76 19.20 9.71 13.91
CA GLU A 76 18.79 8.44 14.50
C GLU A 76 17.31 8.18 14.21
N VAL A 77 16.48 9.20 14.37
CA VAL A 77 15.05 9.13 14.03
C VAL A 77 14.83 8.80 12.56
N LYS A 78 15.67 9.31 11.64
CA LYS A 78 15.62 8.94 10.23
C LYS A 78 15.84 7.43 10.03
N LYS A 79 16.77 6.80 10.75
CA LYS A 79 16.98 5.35 10.68
C LYS A 79 15.79 4.60 11.23
N GLU A 80 15.31 4.98 12.42
CA GLU A 80 14.14 4.36 13.05
C GLU A 80 12.90 4.43 12.17
N VAL A 81 12.69 5.57 11.48
CA VAL A 81 11.61 5.75 10.51
C VAL A 81 11.76 4.79 9.32
N LEU A 82 12.96 4.70 8.74
CA LEU A 82 13.20 3.77 7.63
C LEU A 82 12.98 2.31 8.06
N GLU A 83 13.52 1.92 9.21
CA GLU A 83 13.33 0.59 9.78
C GLU A 83 11.85 0.30 10.06
N SER A 84 11.11 1.27 10.59
CA SER A 84 9.67 1.14 10.83
C SER A 84 8.90 0.89 9.53
N LEU A 85 9.25 1.60 8.44
CA LEU A 85 8.64 1.41 7.13
C LEU A 85 8.96 0.02 6.56
N ILE A 86 10.21 -0.42 6.68
CA ILE A 86 10.64 -1.77 6.25
C ILE A 86 9.88 -2.85 7.04
N ASN A 87 9.85 -2.73 8.37
CA ASN A 87 9.16 -3.69 9.23
C ASN A 87 7.66 -3.75 8.95
N ARG A 88 7.03 -2.60 8.72
CA ARG A 88 5.61 -2.53 8.35
C ARG A 88 5.35 -3.20 7.00
N GLU A 89 6.24 -3.03 6.02
CA GLU A 89 6.13 -3.69 4.72
C GLU A 89 6.27 -5.22 4.87
N LEU A 90 7.24 -5.69 5.65
CA LEU A 90 7.42 -7.12 5.94
C LEU A 90 6.18 -7.73 6.61
N LEU A 91 5.64 -7.07 7.63
CA LEU A 91 4.42 -7.53 8.30
C LEU A 91 3.22 -7.56 7.37
N TYR A 92 3.09 -6.57 6.47
CA TYR A 92 2.02 -6.57 5.48
C TYR A 92 2.16 -7.72 4.48
N GLN A 93 3.37 -7.96 3.96
CA GLN A 93 3.63 -9.09 3.07
C GLN A 93 3.32 -10.42 3.76
N GLU A 94 3.65 -10.56 5.05
CA GLU A 94 3.29 -11.74 5.83
C GLU A 94 1.77 -11.88 5.98
N SER A 95 1.04 -10.79 6.24
CA SER A 95 -0.42 -10.83 6.32
C SER A 95 -1.05 -11.30 5.01
N ALA A 96 -0.49 -10.88 3.87
CA ALA A 96 -0.94 -11.32 2.55
C ALA A 96 -0.64 -12.81 2.30
N LYS A 97 0.53 -13.31 2.71
CA LYS A 97 0.88 -14.74 2.61
C LYS A 97 -0.03 -15.63 3.45
N GLU A 98 -0.45 -15.14 4.61
CA GLU A 98 -1.39 -15.82 5.51
C GLU A 98 -2.86 -15.63 5.07
N ASN A 99 -3.11 -15.00 3.92
CA ASN A 99 -4.43 -14.76 3.35
C ASN A 99 -5.35 -13.92 4.23
N VAL A 100 -4.78 -13.00 5.03
CA VAL A 100 -5.55 -12.00 5.76
C VAL A 100 -6.14 -11.00 4.77
N ASP A 101 -7.46 -11.02 4.59
CA ASP A 101 -8.18 -10.04 3.78
C ASP A 101 -9.15 -9.22 4.62
N ILE A 102 -9.03 -7.90 4.47
CA ILE A 102 -9.88 -6.93 5.16
C ILE A 102 -10.96 -6.47 4.19
N ALA A 103 -12.23 -6.76 4.54
CA ALA A 103 -13.38 -6.33 3.78
C ALA A 103 -13.43 -4.79 3.65
N GLN A 104 -13.79 -4.32 2.44
CA GLN A 104 -13.86 -2.88 2.15
C GLN A 104 -14.81 -2.14 3.10
N ALA A 105 -15.93 -2.77 3.47
CA ALA A 105 -16.89 -2.21 4.42
C ALA A 105 -16.25 -1.88 5.79
N THR A 106 -15.33 -2.74 6.27
CA THR A 106 -14.63 -2.52 7.54
C THR A 106 -13.64 -1.36 7.43
N VAL A 107 -12.97 -1.21 6.28
CA VAL A 107 -12.09 -0.06 5.99
C VAL A 107 -12.90 1.23 5.96
N ASP A 108 -14.06 1.23 5.30
CA ASP A 108 -14.94 2.40 5.21
C ASP A 108 -15.53 2.78 6.57
N GLU A 109 -15.89 1.79 7.40
CA GLU A 109 -16.31 2.04 8.78
C GLU A 109 -15.18 2.68 9.61
N ARG A 110 -13.95 2.16 9.48
CA ARG A 110 -12.78 2.71 10.17
C ARG A 110 -12.50 4.15 9.72
N LEU A 111 -12.59 4.42 8.41
CA LEU A 111 -12.46 5.76 7.87
C LEU A 111 -13.56 6.69 8.40
N SER A 112 -14.81 6.24 8.43
CA SER A 112 -15.93 7.03 8.97
C SER A 112 -15.71 7.39 10.44
N LYS A 113 -15.24 6.44 11.26
CA LYS A 113 -14.84 6.71 12.66
C LYS A 113 -13.69 7.71 12.75
N LEU A 114 -12.73 7.67 11.82
CA LEU A 114 -11.64 8.63 11.77
C LEU A 114 -12.12 10.04 11.40
N LYS A 115 -13.00 10.16 10.40
CA LYS A 115 -13.60 11.43 9.96
C LYS A 115 -14.35 12.14 11.08
N LYS A 116 -15.04 11.38 11.96
CA LYS A 116 -15.73 11.92 13.15
C LYS A 116 -14.83 12.61 14.18
N ARG A 117 -13.49 12.52 14.05
CA ARG A 117 -12.54 13.25 14.92
C ARG A 117 -12.31 14.69 14.48
N PHE A 118 -12.80 15.07 13.30
CA PHE A 118 -12.73 16.40 12.74
C PHE A 118 -14.09 17.09 12.89
N ALA A 119 -14.11 18.41 12.90
CA ALA A 119 -15.34 19.18 13.03
C ALA A 119 -16.26 18.98 11.80
N ASP A 120 -15.67 18.92 10.61
CA ASP A 120 -16.37 18.73 9.34
C ASP A 120 -15.48 18.06 8.27
N GLU A 121 -16.08 17.74 7.12
CA GLU A 121 -15.37 17.14 5.98
C GLU A 121 -14.30 18.07 5.41
N ALA A 122 -14.50 19.39 5.46
CA ALA A 122 -13.54 20.35 4.92
C ALA A 122 -12.27 20.42 5.77
N GLU A 123 -12.37 20.30 7.09
CA GLU A 123 -11.23 20.15 7.99
C GLU A 123 -10.47 18.83 7.75
N PHE A 124 -11.21 17.73 7.56
CA PHE A 124 -10.60 16.45 7.20
C PHE A 124 -9.81 16.52 5.89
N GLN A 125 -10.39 17.08 4.82
CA GLN A 125 -9.71 17.23 3.53
C GLN A 125 -8.51 18.20 3.60
N ARG A 126 -8.59 19.25 4.42
CA ARG A 126 -7.45 20.13 4.71
C ARG A 126 -6.31 19.38 5.40
N ALA A 127 -6.63 18.53 6.39
CA ALA A 127 -5.63 17.72 7.08
C ALA A 127 -4.95 16.72 6.13
N LEU A 128 -5.70 16.08 5.24
CA LEU A 128 -5.17 15.21 4.19
C LEU A 128 -4.22 15.97 3.26
N SER A 129 -4.62 17.16 2.81
CA SER A 129 -3.81 18.02 1.94
C SER A 129 -2.50 18.46 2.59
N GLN A 130 -2.52 18.84 3.88
CA GLN A 130 -1.31 19.15 4.64
C GLN A 130 -0.34 17.97 4.76
N MET A 131 -0.85 16.74 4.66
CA MET A 131 -0.07 15.52 4.68
C MET A 131 0.29 15.00 3.29
N ASN A 132 -0.09 15.72 2.21
CA ASN A 132 0.05 15.26 0.82
C ASN A 132 -0.54 13.85 0.59
N LEU A 133 -1.66 13.55 1.25
CA LEU A 133 -2.37 12.28 1.15
C LEU A 133 -3.72 12.47 0.46
N SER A 134 -4.09 11.50 -0.38
CA SER A 134 -5.46 11.38 -0.86
C SER A 134 -6.29 10.50 0.08
N GLU A 135 -7.61 10.65 0.05
CA GLU A 135 -8.50 9.74 0.80
C GLU A 135 -8.33 8.28 0.35
N MET A 136 -8.11 8.04 -0.94
CA MET A 136 -7.84 6.71 -1.48
C MET A 136 -6.54 6.12 -0.91
N SER A 137 -5.46 6.92 -0.86
CA SER A 137 -4.19 6.52 -0.25
C SER A 137 -4.37 6.22 1.24
N LEU A 138 -5.15 7.03 1.96
CA LEU A 138 -5.46 6.79 3.36
C LEU A 138 -6.26 5.49 3.56
N LYS A 139 -7.26 5.21 2.71
CA LYS A 139 -7.99 3.92 2.75
C LYS A 139 -7.06 2.73 2.56
N ALA A 140 -6.13 2.82 1.59
CA ALA A 140 -5.14 1.78 1.37
C ALA A 140 -4.24 1.58 2.59
N GLN A 141 -3.79 2.66 3.23
CA GLN A 141 -3.02 2.60 4.47
C GLN A 141 -3.80 1.95 5.61
N LEU A 142 -5.07 2.34 5.81
CA LEU A 142 -5.95 1.74 6.81
C LEU A 142 -6.14 0.24 6.57
N LYS A 143 -6.36 -0.18 5.31
CA LYS A 143 -6.47 -1.59 4.95
C LYS A 143 -5.21 -2.37 5.34
N ARG A 144 -4.02 -1.84 5.01
CA ARG A 144 -2.73 -2.44 5.36
C ARG A 144 -2.54 -2.54 6.88
N GLU A 145 -2.82 -1.47 7.61
CA GLU A 145 -2.71 -1.46 9.08
C GLU A 145 -3.63 -2.48 9.73
N MET A 146 -4.87 -2.61 9.25
CA MET A 146 -5.82 -3.59 9.75
C MET A 146 -5.41 -5.02 9.45
N ALA A 147 -4.85 -5.29 8.26
CA ALA A 147 -4.33 -6.61 7.90
C ALA A 147 -3.16 -7.02 8.79
N ILE A 148 -2.23 -6.09 9.06
CA ILE A 148 -1.13 -6.32 10.01
C ILE A 148 -1.67 -6.59 11.42
N GLN A 149 -2.63 -5.79 11.88
CA GLN A 149 -3.20 -5.98 13.22
C GLN A 149 -3.86 -7.35 13.35
N GLN A 150 -4.67 -7.75 12.37
CA GLN A 150 -5.31 -9.06 12.37
C GLN A 150 -4.29 -10.21 12.34
N LEU A 151 -3.23 -10.10 11.54
CA LEU A 151 -2.13 -11.08 11.55
C LEU A 151 -1.51 -11.20 12.96
N ILE A 152 -1.21 -10.06 13.61
CA ILE A 152 -0.63 -10.03 14.95
C ILE A 152 -1.58 -10.70 15.95
N ASP A 153 -2.87 -10.36 15.90
CA ASP A 153 -3.87 -10.92 16.79
C ASP A 153 -3.98 -12.44 16.60
N GLU A 154 -4.03 -12.93 15.36
CA GLU A 154 -4.07 -14.37 15.07
C GLU A 154 -2.80 -15.12 15.53
N LYS A 155 -1.62 -14.54 15.31
CA LYS A 155 -0.34 -15.19 15.65
C LYS A 155 0.04 -15.08 17.13
N ILE A 156 -0.45 -14.06 17.86
CA ILE A 156 -0.13 -13.81 19.27
C ILE A 156 -1.27 -14.25 20.20
N ALA A 157 -2.53 -13.90 19.92
CA ALA A 157 -3.65 -14.33 20.76
C ALA A 157 -3.82 -15.85 20.73
N GLY A 158 -3.45 -16.51 19.63
CA GLY A 158 -3.38 -17.98 19.54
C GLY A 158 -2.27 -18.62 20.38
N LYS A 159 -1.34 -17.84 20.95
CA LYS A 159 -0.18 -18.32 21.73
C LYS A 159 -0.15 -17.85 23.17
N VAL A 160 -0.96 -16.84 23.53
CA VAL A 160 -1.04 -16.33 24.91
C VAL A 160 -2.32 -16.87 25.56
N SER A 161 -2.22 -18.08 26.12
CA SER A 161 -3.15 -18.52 27.17
C SER A 161 -2.67 -17.87 28.46
N VAL A 162 -3.27 -16.75 28.86
CA VAL A 162 -3.07 -16.23 30.22
C VAL A 162 -3.64 -17.29 31.16
N SER A 163 -2.78 -18.08 31.81
CA SER A 163 -3.20 -18.89 32.95
C SER A 163 -3.65 -17.92 34.05
N ASP A 164 -4.81 -18.16 34.65
CA ASP A 164 -5.36 -17.39 35.78
C ASP A 164 -4.37 -17.27 36.96
N GLU A 165 -3.29 -18.04 36.98
CA GLU A 165 -2.23 -18.05 37.98
C GLU A 165 -1.34 -16.78 37.99
N GLU A 166 -1.25 -16.01 36.89
CA GLU A 166 -0.43 -14.79 36.86
C GLU A 166 -1.15 -13.53 37.39
N SER A 167 -2.48 -13.55 37.53
CA SER A 167 -3.25 -12.39 38.00
C SER A 167 -3.16 -12.15 39.51
N LYS A 168 -2.70 -13.14 40.30
CA LYS A 168 -2.66 -13.05 41.78
C LYS A 168 -1.34 -12.53 42.37
N THR A 169 -0.32 -12.28 41.56
CA THR A 169 0.99 -11.81 42.04
C THR A 169 1.16 -10.29 41.94
N TYR A 170 0.15 -9.58 41.41
CA TYR A 170 0.20 -8.13 41.18
C TYR A 170 -0.69 -7.28 42.13
N TYR A 171 -1.38 -7.91 43.08
CA TYR A 171 -2.15 -7.24 44.14
C TYR A 171 -1.79 -7.82 45.51
#